data_AF-A0A426Z475-F1
#
_entry.id   AF-A0A426Z475-F1
#
_cell.length_a   1.000
_cell.length_b   1.000
_cell.length_c   1.000
_cell.angle_alpha   90.00
_cell.angle_beta   90.00
_cell.angle_gamma   90.00
#
_symmetry.space_group_name_H-M   'P 1'
#
loop_
_entity.id
_entity.type
_entity.pdbx_description
1 polymer ?
#
loop_
_entity_poly.entity_id
_entity_poly.type
_entity_poly.pdbx_seq_one_letter_code
_entity_poly.pdbx_strand_id
1 'polypeptide(L)'
;MRISCGARDDITTKPTNTLWYRDFGYTGGKFANATVPSFIEPPLKTLRYFPLSDGLQNCYKINNVPRGHYQVRLFFALIADPSFDSEPTYDISIDGTQIYSLKSGWSNIDEQSFVEAYVFVTDRSFTTCFHSTGHGDPSILSIEILQTDDNAYYFGPLWGKGTVLRTAKRMTCGSGKSAFDEDYGGNHWGGDRFWLGVSSFPDSGQPTSTEHNISQTSISPNFYPENLYQSAIIGDDEQPDLSFQMEVDPNKKYSVWFHLSEIDSKITGEGQRVFDILLNGDIAFENVDIIRKAGGSYAALVLNSTVEASGRILTITFRTKPGSHAIINAIEVFEVIVAESRTLAKEGICNAGHMTSCSNLVLTYRPWSLVAREAPYAKSRTQFGRDVQMTKHYRPHEARNNAESGSNLLS
;
A
#
# COMPACT_ATOMS: atom_id res chain seq x y z
N MET A 1 13.88 1.63 11.41
CA MET A 1 13.60 2.94 12.04
C MET A 1 12.10 3.12 12.09
N ARG A 2 11.56 3.65 13.19
CA ARG A 2 10.12 3.86 13.38
C ARG A 2 9.90 5.24 13.97
N ILE A 3 9.03 6.05 13.37
CA ILE A 3 8.78 7.46 13.73
C ILE A 3 7.33 7.57 14.19
N SER A 4 7.12 8.08 15.41
CA SER A 4 5.80 8.43 15.92
C SER A 4 5.48 9.87 15.53
N CYS A 5 4.56 10.06 14.58
CA CYS A 5 4.22 11.37 14.06
C CYS A 5 3.46 12.19 15.12
N GLY A 6 3.76 13.47 15.24
CA GLY A 6 3.22 14.35 16.28
C GLY A 6 3.79 14.15 17.69
N ALA A 7 4.61 13.12 17.93
CA ALA A 7 5.23 12.89 19.24
C ALA A 7 6.38 13.86 19.52
N ARG A 8 6.48 14.34 20.76
CA ARG A 8 7.57 15.24 21.20
C ARG A 8 8.80 14.50 21.67
N ASP A 9 8.60 13.32 22.24
CA ASP A 9 9.61 12.48 22.86
C ASP A 9 9.52 11.06 22.27
N ASP A 10 10.58 10.29 22.44
CA ASP A 10 10.61 8.88 22.03
C ASP A 10 9.63 8.07 22.90
N ILE A 11 8.91 7.13 22.30
CA ILE A 11 7.85 6.35 22.95
C ILE A 11 8.09 4.87 22.71
N THR A 12 7.85 4.05 23.72
CA THR A 12 7.83 2.58 23.59
C THR A 12 6.40 2.06 23.68
N THR A 13 5.98 1.22 22.72
CA THR A 13 4.64 0.63 22.70
C THR A 13 4.64 -0.81 23.18
N LYS A 14 3.64 -1.20 23.97
CA LYS A 14 3.33 -2.60 24.29
C LYS A 14 2.56 -3.24 23.12
N PRO A 15 2.61 -4.58 22.94
CA PRO A 15 3.24 -5.57 23.82
C PRO A 15 4.74 -5.81 23.55
N THR A 16 5.24 -5.43 22.37
CA THR A 16 6.59 -5.80 21.89
C THR A 16 7.71 -4.87 22.36
N ASN A 17 7.38 -3.86 23.17
CA ASN A 17 8.30 -2.79 23.60
C ASN A 17 9.01 -2.10 22.42
N THR A 18 8.31 -2.00 21.28
CA THR A 18 8.83 -1.35 20.08
C THR A 18 9.14 0.12 20.35
N LEU A 19 10.38 0.53 20.08
CA LEU A 19 10.81 1.92 20.19
C LEU A 19 10.39 2.73 18.95
N TRP A 20 9.66 3.80 19.20
CA TRP A 20 9.30 4.82 18.23
C TRP A 20 10.04 6.11 18.55
N TYR A 21 10.80 6.61 17.58
CA TYR A 21 11.44 7.91 17.70
C TYR A 21 10.38 9.02 17.67
N ARG A 22 10.66 10.10 18.40
CA ARG A 22 9.91 11.36 18.32
C ARG A 22 9.79 11.84 16.88
N ASP A 23 8.84 12.72 16.63
CA ASP A 23 8.59 13.22 15.29
C ASP A 23 9.74 14.12 14.78
N PHE A 24 10.28 13.82 13.60
CA PHE A 24 11.33 14.61 12.95
C PHE A 24 11.31 14.45 11.42
N GLY A 25 11.99 15.37 10.73
CA GLY A 25 12.18 15.30 9.28
C GLY A 25 11.00 15.81 8.44
N TYR A 26 9.93 16.30 9.06
CA TYR A 26 8.77 16.88 8.39
C TYR A 26 9.05 18.30 7.85
N THR A 27 8.39 18.68 6.76
CA THR A 27 8.46 20.03 6.16
C THR A 27 7.48 21.03 6.75
N GLY A 28 6.41 20.54 7.40
CA GLY A 28 5.30 21.38 7.89
C GLY A 28 4.35 20.59 8.80
N GLY A 29 3.13 21.08 8.96
CA GLY A 29 2.07 20.41 9.69
C GLY A 29 2.01 20.73 11.18
N LYS A 30 0.92 20.28 11.79
CA LYS A 30 0.60 20.41 13.21
C LYS A 30 0.47 19.01 13.83
N PHE A 31 0.72 18.91 15.13
CA PHE A 31 0.46 17.68 15.87
C PHE A 31 -0.95 17.72 16.47
N ALA A 32 -1.59 16.56 16.60
CA ALA A 32 -2.87 16.39 17.26
C ALA A 32 -2.95 15.03 17.96
N ASN A 33 -3.96 14.86 18.79
CA ASN A 33 -4.33 13.54 19.30
C ASN A 33 -4.89 12.69 18.16
N ALA A 34 -4.59 11.40 18.18
CA ALA A 34 -4.98 10.45 17.15
C ALA A 34 -6.14 9.55 17.60
N THR A 35 -7.04 9.26 16.67
CA THR A 35 -8.01 8.16 16.73
C THR A 35 -7.59 7.14 15.68
N VAL A 36 -7.19 5.95 16.12
CA VAL A 36 -6.81 4.84 15.22
C VAL A 36 -8.06 4.12 14.72
N PRO A 37 -8.26 3.98 13.40
CA PRO A 37 -9.44 3.31 12.86
C PRO A 37 -9.39 1.78 12.98
N SER A 38 -8.21 1.17 12.99
CA SER A 38 -8.06 -0.29 12.98
C SER A 38 -7.07 -0.82 14.03
N PHE A 39 -7.10 -2.13 14.23
CA PHE A 39 -6.24 -2.87 15.16
C PHE A 39 -4.83 -3.14 14.61
N ILE A 40 -4.60 -2.87 13.33
CA ILE A 40 -3.33 -3.10 12.64
C ILE A 40 -2.33 -2.00 13.00
N GLU A 41 -2.82 -0.77 13.19
CA GLU A 41 -2.02 0.39 13.52
C GLU A 41 -1.34 0.23 14.88
N PRO A 42 -0.11 0.76 15.02
CA PRO A 42 0.54 0.79 16.31
C PRO A 42 -0.27 1.66 17.29
N PRO A 43 -0.30 1.32 18.60
CA PRO A 43 -1.12 2.01 19.61
C PRO A 43 -0.50 3.35 20.02
N LEU A 44 -0.32 4.26 19.06
CA LEU A 44 0.23 5.60 19.21
C LEU A 44 -0.91 6.60 19.43
N LYS A 45 -0.64 7.62 20.25
CA LYS A 45 -1.65 8.58 20.71
C LYS A 45 -1.64 9.91 19.96
N THR A 46 -0.62 10.13 19.15
CA THR A 46 -0.40 11.39 18.43
C THR A 46 -0.26 11.11 16.94
N LEU A 47 -0.66 12.08 16.14
CA LEU A 47 -0.42 12.09 14.70
C LEU A 47 0.06 13.49 14.27
N ARG A 48 0.60 13.58 13.05
CA ARG A 48 0.84 14.85 12.36
C ARG A 48 -0.17 15.01 11.23
N TYR A 49 -0.78 16.18 11.14
CA TYR A 49 -1.65 16.54 10.02
C TYR A 49 -1.15 17.81 9.32
N PHE A 50 -1.54 17.97 8.06
CA PHE A 50 -1.03 19.02 7.17
C PHE A 50 -2.18 19.88 6.65
N PRO A 51 -2.46 21.02 7.30
CA PRO A 51 -3.45 21.96 6.80
C PRO A 51 -3.09 22.49 5.42
N LEU A 52 -4.11 22.85 4.62
CA LEU A 52 -3.92 23.53 3.34
C LEU A 52 -3.05 24.81 3.42
N SER A 53 -2.96 25.44 4.60
CA SER A 53 -2.08 26.59 4.83
C SER A 53 -0.59 26.29 4.65
N ASP A 54 -0.19 25.02 4.80
CA ASP A 54 1.20 24.57 4.72
C ASP A 54 1.57 24.18 3.28
N GLY A 55 0.65 24.36 2.32
CA GLY A 55 0.80 23.99 0.93
C GLY A 55 0.16 22.65 0.58
N LEU A 56 0.06 22.38 -0.72
CA LEU A 56 -0.57 21.16 -1.24
C LEU A 56 0.30 19.91 -1.06
N GLN A 57 1.59 20.08 -0.82
CA GLN A 57 2.56 19.00 -0.69
C GLN A 57 3.38 19.18 0.59
N ASN A 58 3.35 18.18 1.46
CA ASN A 58 4.16 18.13 2.68
C ASN A 58 4.90 16.80 2.77
N CYS A 59 6.15 16.82 3.20
CA CYS A 59 7.03 15.66 3.13
C CYS A 59 7.74 15.37 4.45
N TYR A 60 8.12 14.11 4.63
CA TYR A 60 9.18 13.69 5.54
C TYR A 60 10.43 13.40 4.73
N LYS A 61 11.54 14.03 5.10
CA LYS A 61 12.87 13.80 4.55
C LYS A 61 13.78 13.25 5.63
N ILE A 62 14.07 11.97 5.54
CA ILE A 62 14.93 11.25 6.47
C ILE A 62 16.31 11.11 5.83
N ASN A 63 17.29 11.78 6.42
CA ASN A 63 18.68 11.71 5.96
C ASN A 63 19.40 10.53 6.63
N ASN A 64 20.55 10.14 6.06
CA ASN A 64 21.42 9.08 6.57
C ASN A 64 20.79 7.68 6.58
N VAL A 65 19.82 7.42 5.71
CA VAL A 65 19.31 6.06 5.48
C VAL A 65 20.35 5.31 4.65
N PRO A 66 20.88 4.15 5.08
CA PRO A 66 21.81 3.39 4.27
C PRO A 66 21.23 3.01 2.89
N ARG A 67 22.11 2.70 1.95
CA ARG A 67 21.68 2.17 0.65
C ARG A 67 21.28 0.72 0.83
N GLY A 68 20.12 0.34 0.27
CA GLY A 68 19.60 -1.02 0.35
C GLY A 68 18.10 -1.06 0.09
N HIS A 69 17.52 -2.26 0.19
CA HIS A 69 16.08 -2.45 0.17
C HIS A 69 15.46 -2.20 1.55
N TYR A 70 14.31 -1.51 1.51
CA TYR A 70 13.54 -1.19 2.70
C TYR A 70 12.08 -1.51 2.46
N GLN A 71 11.47 -2.14 3.46
CA GLN A 71 10.04 -2.13 3.65
C GLN A 71 9.66 -0.85 4.36
N VAL A 72 8.77 -0.09 3.74
CA VAL A 72 8.23 1.15 4.25
C VAL A 72 6.77 0.92 4.56
N ARG A 73 6.36 1.29 5.78
CA ARG A 73 4.97 1.25 6.20
C ARG A 73 4.54 2.62 6.68
N LEU A 74 3.41 3.11 6.18
CA LEU A 74 2.81 4.37 6.58
C LEU A 74 1.44 4.05 7.16
N PHE A 75 1.25 4.35 8.45
CA PHE A 75 0.00 4.13 9.14
C PHE A 75 -0.79 5.43 9.23
N PHE A 76 -2.07 5.37 8.96
CA PHE A 76 -2.96 6.52 8.94
C PHE A 76 -3.83 6.54 10.19
N ALA A 77 -4.26 7.73 10.59
CA ALA A 77 -5.19 7.90 11.71
C ALA A 77 -6.00 9.18 11.52
N LEU A 78 -7.12 9.25 12.22
CA LEU A 78 -8.01 10.41 12.23
C LEU A 78 -7.63 11.37 13.37
N ILE A 79 -7.88 12.66 13.19
CA ILE A 79 -7.68 13.67 14.23
C ILE A 79 -8.75 13.46 15.30
N ALA A 80 -8.35 13.30 16.56
CA ALA A 80 -9.26 13.15 17.70
C ALA A 80 -9.81 14.50 18.18
N ASP A 81 -10.47 15.22 17.28
CA ASP A 81 -11.15 16.49 17.55
C ASP A 81 -12.48 16.52 16.77
N PRO A 82 -13.64 16.68 17.44
CA PRO A 82 -14.95 16.73 16.78
C PRO A 82 -15.11 17.84 15.74
N SER A 83 -14.24 18.86 15.76
CA SER A 83 -14.22 19.94 14.77
C SER A 83 -13.69 19.47 13.41
N PHE A 84 -13.04 18.30 13.36
CA PHE A 84 -12.48 17.67 12.16
C PHE A 84 -13.35 16.47 11.77
N ASP A 85 -14.46 16.75 11.10
CA ASP A 85 -15.49 15.75 10.77
C ASP A 85 -15.30 15.10 9.38
N SER A 86 -14.20 15.44 8.67
CA SER A 86 -13.92 14.91 7.34
C SER A 86 -12.79 13.89 7.37
N GLU A 87 -13.10 12.66 6.96
CA GLU A 87 -12.10 11.65 6.58
C GLU A 87 -11.22 12.22 5.44
N PRO A 88 -9.91 12.41 5.66
CA PRO A 88 -9.06 13.01 4.66
C PRO A 88 -8.74 12.02 3.54
N THR A 89 -8.72 12.51 2.30
CA THR A 89 -8.25 11.76 1.14
C THR A 89 -7.08 12.48 0.49
N TYR A 90 -6.01 11.75 0.21
CA TYR A 90 -4.76 12.34 -0.26
C TYR A 90 -3.90 11.29 -0.96
N ASP A 91 -3.00 11.77 -1.82
CA ASP A 91 -2.05 10.94 -2.52
C ASP A 91 -0.73 10.84 -1.75
N ILE A 92 -0.07 9.70 -1.85
CA ILE A 92 1.19 9.42 -1.19
C ILE A 92 2.23 9.08 -2.25
N SER A 93 3.38 9.75 -2.14
CA SER A 93 4.53 9.47 -2.99
C SER A 93 5.77 9.15 -2.18
N ILE A 94 6.58 8.21 -2.67
CA ILE A 94 7.93 7.93 -2.17
C ILE A 94 8.94 8.35 -3.23
N ASP A 95 9.90 9.17 -2.83
CA ASP A 95 10.96 9.76 -3.66
C ASP A 95 10.47 10.45 -4.94
N GLY A 96 9.22 10.90 -4.96
CA GLY A 96 8.55 11.55 -6.08
C GLY A 96 7.61 10.64 -6.88
N THR A 97 7.66 9.33 -6.66
CA THR A 97 6.75 8.37 -7.30
C THR A 97 5.48 8.22 -6.49
N GLN A 98 4.31 8.51 -7.05
CA GLN A 98 3.03 8.22 -6.39
C GLN A 98 2.83 6.71 -6.27
N ILE A 99 2.67 6.22 -5.04
CA ILE A 99 2.52 4.79 -4.74
C ILE A 99 1.09 4.43 -4.35
N TYR A 100 0.33 5.37 -3.78
CA TYR A 100 -0.98 5.09 -3.20
C TYR A 100 -1.85 6.34 -3.13
N SER A 101 -3.16 6.14 -3.16
CA SER A 101 -4.18 7.18 -3.06
C SER A 101 -5.22 6.71 -2.06
N LEU A 102 -5.39 7.44 -0.96
CA LEU A 102 -6.42 7.13 0.04
C LEU A 102 -7.78 7.51 -0.54
N LYS A 103 -8.66 6.52 -0.66
CA LYS A 103 -10.04 6.70 -1.13
C LYS A 103 -10.97 6.90 0.07
N SER A 104 -12.13 7.51 -0.16
CA SER A 104 -13.12 7.65 0.91
C SER A 104 -13.61 6.27 1.38
N GLY A 105 -13.82 6.13 2.69
CA GLY A 105 -14.15 4.89 3.38
C GLY A 105 -12.93 4.10 3.87
N TRP A 106 -11.71 4.61 3.68
CA TRP A 106 -10.48 3.93 4.12
C TRP A 106 -10.46 3.67 5.62
N SER A 107 -11.08 4.53 6.43
CA SER A 107 -11.13 4.35 7.89
C SER A 107 -12.05 3.22 8.34
N ASN A 108 -12.86 2.65 7.45
CA ASN A 108 -13.80 1.56 7.75
C ASN A 108 -13.30 0.19 7.29
N ILE A 109 -12.12 0.14 6.65
CA ILE A 109 -11.54 -1.08 6.10
C ILE A 109 -10.14 -1.21 6.69
N ASP A 110 -9.95 -2.20 7.57
CA ASP A 110 -8.70 -2.42 8.30
C ASP A 110 -7.46 -2.41 7.38
N GLU A 111 -7.51 -3.11 6.25
CA GLU A 111 -6.39 -3.18 5.30
C GLU A 111 -6.07 -1.86 4.57
N GLN A 112 -6.92 -0.83 4.70
CA GLN A 112 -6.70 0.49 4.13
C GLN A 112 -6.22 1.51 5.17
N SER A 113 -6.09 1.13 6.44
CA SER A 113 -5.55 1.99 7.49
C SER A 113 -4.04 2.20 7.40
N PHE A 114 -3.37 1.48 6.50
CA PHE A 114 -1.95 1.64 6.24
C PHE A 114 -1.63 1.34 4.77
N VAL A 115 -0.45 1.76 4.34
CA VAL A 115 0.15 1.29 3.09
C VAL A 115 1.54 0.74 3.36
N GLU A 116 1.87 -0.34 2.66
CA GLU A 116 3.20 -0.94 2.69
C GLU A 116 3.80 -0.98 1.28
N ALA A 117 5.07 -0.59 1.18
CA ALA A 117 5.81 -0.64 -0.06
C ALA A 117 7.27 -1.03 0.18
N TYR A 118 7.83 -1.82 -0.75
CA TYR A 118 9.25 -2.10 -0.79
C TYR A 118 9.93 -1.18 -1.80
N VAL A 119 10.98 -0.51 -1.35
CA VAL A 119 11.69 0.51 -2.11
C VAL A 119 13.20 0.32 -1.99
N PHE A 120 13.92 0.76 -3.01
CA PHE A 120 15.38 0.80 -2.97
C PHE A 120 15.88 2.22 -2.72
N VAL A 121 16.54 2.44 -1.58
CA VAL A 121 17.10 3.74 -1.22
C VAL A 121 18.47 3.92 -1.89
N THR A 122 18.60 4.92 -2.76
CA THR A 122 19.82 5.19 -3.53
C THR A 122 20.68 6.31 -2.94
N ASP A 123 20.07 7.45 -2.59
CA ASP A 123 20.76 8.72 -2.30
C ASP A 123 21.07 8.95 -0.82
N ARG A 124 21.14 7.87 -0.03
CA ARG A 124 21.24 7.90 1.43
C ARG A 124 20.20 8.77 2.14
N SER A 125 19.07 9.01 1.48
CA SER A 125 17.94 9.75 2.01
C SER A 125 16.65 9.06 1.56
N PHE A 126 15.67 9.01 2.44
CA PHE A 126 14.33 8.56 2.14
C PHE A 126 13.38 9.76 2.20
N THR A 127 12.57 9.96 1.17
CA THR A 127 11.55 11.01 1.17
C THR A 127 10.17 10.39 0.92
N THR A 128 9.21 10.69 1.79
CA THR A 128 7.79 10.41 1.54
C THR A 128 7.00 11.71 1.61
N CYS A 129 6.06 11.91 0.70
CA CYS A 129 5.24 13.12 0.63
C CYS A 129 3.76 12.78 0.58
N PHE A 130 2.98 13.64 1.21
CA PHE A 130 1.53 13.62 1.29
C PHE A 130 1.00 14.80 0.48
N HIS A 131 0.17 14.51 -0.52
CA HIS A 131 -0.37 15.49 -1.46
C HIS A 131 -1.87 15.65 -1.23
N SER A 132 -2.28 16.83 -0.80
CA SER A 132 -3.68 17.12 -0.53
C SER A 132 -4.49 17.10 -1.83
N THR A 133 -5.63 16.41 -1.80
CA THR A 133 -6.63 16.43 -2.89
C THR A 133 -7.66 17.55 -2.69
N GLY A 134 -7.56 18.32 -1.60
CA GLY A 134 -8.55 19.31 -1.19
C GLY A 134 -9.71 18.76 -0.36
N HIS A 135 -9.75 17.46 -0.10
CA HIS A 135 -10.76 16.79 0.72
C HIS A 135 -10.17 16.38 2.08
N GLY A 136 -10.13 17.35 3.00
CA GLY A 136 -9.56 17.18 4.35
C GLY A 136 -8.04 17.40 4.39
N ASP A 137 -7.52 17.50 5.61
CA ASP A 137 -6.09 17.69 5.87
C ASP A 137 -5.38 16.32 5.91
N PRO A 138 -4.35 16.07 5.08
CA PRO A 138 -3.61 14.82 5.14
C PRO A 138 -3.04 14.57 6.54
N SER A 139 -3.22 13.36 7.06
CA SER A 139 -2.81 12.97 8.41
C SER A 139 -2.00 11.67 8.41
N ILE A 140 -0.94 11.61 9.21
CA ILE A 140 -0.08 10.42 9.33
C ILE A 140 0.16 10.11 10.81
N LEU A 141 -0.08 8.85 11.19
CA LEU A 141 0.13 8.35 12.55
C LEU A 141 1.60 7.99 12.77
N SER A 142 2.18 7.22 11.84
CA SER A 142 3.57 6.79 11.97
C SER A 142 4.18 6.33 10.66
N ILE A 143 5.51 6.31 10.65
CA ILE A 143 6.34 5.91 9.51
C ILE A 143 7.33 4.84 9.98
N GLU A 144 7.28 3.67 9.37
CA GLU A 144 8.28 2.62 9.55
C GLU A 144 9.15 2.49 8.30
N ILE A 145 10.46 2.36 8.50
CA ILE A 145 11.47 2.17 7.47
C ILE A 145 12.37 1.03 7.96
N LEU A 146 12.07 -0.19 7.56
CA LEU A 146 12.73 -1.42 8.01
C LEU A 146 13.59 -1.96 6.87
N GLN A 147 14.87 -2.21 7.14
CA GLN A 147 15.77 -2.74 6.13
C GLN A 147 15.48 -4.23 5.93
N THR A 148 15.42 -4.67 4.67
CA THR A 148 15.25 -6.07 4.30
C THR A 148 16.48 -6.54 3.51
N ASP A 149 16.62 -7.86 3.36
CA ASP A 149 17.66 -8.43 2.49
C ASP A 149 17.47 -7.91 1.05
N ASP A 150 18.58 -7.63 0.36
CA ASP A 150 18.55 -7.08 -0.99
C ASP A 150 17.94 -8.04 -2.03
N ASN A 151 17.92 -9.34 -1.72
CA ASN A 151 17.34 -10.37 -2.59
C ASN A 151 16.01 -10.93 -2.05
N ALA A 152 15.41 -10.30 -1.04
CA ALA A 152 14.18 -10.80 -0.41
C ALA A 152 13.03 -10.94 -1.43
N TYR A 153 12.89 -9.95 -2.31
CA TYR A 153 11.89 -9.96 -3.38
C TYR A 153 12.54 -9.74 -4.73
N TYR A 154 11.93 -10.33 -5.75
CA TYR A 154 12.30 -10.09 -7.14
C TYR A 154 11.65 -8.80 -7.66
N PHE A 155 12.45 -7.76 -7.90
CA PHE A 155 12.02 -6.47 -8.42
C PHE A 155 12.15 -6.35 -9.95
N GLY A 156 12.42 -7.44 -10.66
CA GLY A 156 12.76 -7.42 -12.09
C GLY A 156 14.26 -7.21 -12.38
N PRO A 157 14.63 -7.00 -13.66
CA PRO A 157 16.02 -7.03 -14.12
C PRO A 157 16.94 -5.97 -13.48
N LEU A 158 16.36 -4.86 -13.00
CA LEU A 158 17.11 -3.75 -12.38
C LEU A 158 17.20 -3.85 -10.86
N TRP A 159 16.69 -4.94 -10.25
CA TRP A 159 16.79 -5.23 -8.81
C TRP A 159 16.50 -4.00 -7.92
N GLY A 160 15.30 -3.43 -8.09
CA GLY A 160 14.78 -2.37 -7.24
C GLY A 160 15.17 -0.95 -7.66
N LYS A 161 16.18 -0.77 -8.53
CA LYS A 161 16.51 0.55 -9.07
C LYS A 161 15.44 1.04 -10.03
N GLY A 162 14.55 1.90 -9.53
CA GLY A 162 13.46 2.44 -10.32
C GLY A 162 12.19 1.59 -10.28
N THR A 163 12.04 0.72 -9.28
CA THR A 163 10.84 -0.09 -9.10
C THR A 163 10.42 -0.10 -7.64
N VAL A 164 9.13 0.11 -7.40
CA VAL A 164 8.50 0.03 -6.09
C VAL A 164 7.51 -1.14 -6.13
N LEU A 165 7.58 -2.02 -5.14
CA LEU A 165 6.57 -3.06 -4.94
C LEU A 165 5.62 -2.60 -3.84
N ARG A 166 4.40 -2.18 -4.19
CA ARG A 166 3.38 -1.87 -3.18
C ARG A 166 2.60 -3.12 -2.85
N THR A 167 2.48 -3.47 -1.58
CA THR A 167 1.63 -4.58 -1.14
C THR A 167 0.17 -4.28 -1.49
N ALA A 168 -0.43 -5.09 -2.34
CA ALA A 168 -1.84 -5.03 -2.71
C ALA A 168 -2.68 -5.98 -1.84
N LYS A 169 -2.13 -7.16 -1.53
CA LYS A 169 -2.70 -8.11 -0.57
C LYS A 169 -1.59 -8.95 0.05
N ARG A 170 -1.67 -9.23 1.35
CA ARG A 170 -0.85 -10.25 2.01
C ARG A 170 -1.70 -11.03 2.98
N MET A 171 -1.80 -12.34 2.80
CA MET A 171 -2.70 -13.17 3.59
C MET A 171 -2.12 -14.54 3.91
N THR A 172 -2.41 -15.02 5.11
CA THR A 172 -2.16 -16.38 5.57
C THR A 172 -3.44 -17.20 5.49
N CYS A 173 -3.33 -18.46 5.09
CA CYS A 173 -4.44 -19.35 4.80
C CYS A 173 -4.61 -20.39 5.92
N GLY A 174 -5.86 -20.66 6.31
CA GLY A 174 -6.27 -21.70 7.24
C GLY A 174 -6.45 -21.21 8.68
N SER A 175 -5.55 -20.36 9.19
CA SER A 175 -5.57 -19.95 10.59
C SER A 175 -6.76 -19.04 10.97
N GLY A 176 -7.23 -18.22 10.02
CA GLY A 176 -8.21 -17.16 10.28
C GLY A 176 -7.74 -16.06 11.24
N LYS A 177 -6.46 -16.08 11.67
CA LYS A 177 -5.90 -15.14 12.64
C LYS A 177 -4.85 -14.27 11.96
N SER A 178 -5.12 -12.97 11.90
CA SER A 178 -4.15 -11.98 11.42
C SER A 178 -3.05 -11.75 12.45
N ALA A 179 -1.81 -11.57 11.99
CA ALA A 179 -0.66 -11.38 12.87
C ALA A 179 0.50 -10.69 12.14
N PHE A 180 1.41 -10.10 12.91
CA PHE A 180 2.71 -9.67 12.39
C PHE A 180 3.72 -10.82 12.42
N ASP A 181 4.78 -10.73 11.62
CA ASP A 181 5.86 -11.73 11.65
C ASP A 181 6.42 -11.89 13.08
N GLU A 182 6.49 -10.82 13.89
CA GLU A 182 6.93 -10.92 15.29
C GLU A 182 6.09 -11.92 16.11
N ASP A 183 4.77 -11.95 15.91
CA ASP A 183 3.85 -12.90 16.57
C ASP A 183 4.08 -14.35 16.09
N TYR A 184 4.67 -14.51 14.90
CA TYR A 184 5.06 -15.79 14.33
C TYR A 184 6.52 -16.17 14.62
N GLY A 185 7.22 -15.44 15.50
CA GLY A 185 8.63 -15.69 15.80
C GLY A 185 9.56 -15.32 14.64
N GLY A 186 9.14 -14.38 13.81
CA GLY A 186 9.84 -13.94 12.61
C GLY A 186 11.18 -13.27 12.90
N ASN A 187 12.09 -13.37 11.92
CA ASN A 187 13.37 -12.70 11.97
C ASN A 187 13.23 -11.21 11.63
N HIS A 188 13.99 -10.35 12.31
CA HIS A 188 13.97 -8.90 12.03
C HIS A 188 14.36 -8.53 10.58
N TRP A 189 15.14 -9.36 9.87
CA TRP A 189 15.44 -9.21 8.45
C TRP A 189 14.27 -9.59 7.52
N GLY A 190 13.22 -10.22 8.04
CA GLY A 190 11.98 -10.51 7.34
C GLY A 190 11.04 -9.30 7.23
N GLY A 191 11.37 -8.20 7.94
CA GLY A 191 10.69 -6.91 7.78
C GLY A 191 9.37 -6.76 8.56
N ASP A 192 9.09 -7.65 9.50
CA ASP A 192 7.93 -7.54 10.40
C ASP A 192 6.60 -7.41 9.63
N ARG A 193 6.36 -8.31 8.66
CA ARG A 193 5.21 -8.25 7.74
C ARG A 193 3.90 -8.52 8.47
N PHE A 194 2.86 -7.80 8.09
CA PHE A 194 1.50 -8.11 8.51
C PHE A 194 0.84 -9.11 7.58
N TRP A 195 0.29 -10.20 8.13
CA TRP A 195 -0.46 -11.22 7.40
C TRP A 195 -1.93 -11.16 7.79
N LEU A 196 -2.81 -10.95 6.80
CA LEU A 196 -4.25 -11.08 7.01
C LEU A 196 -4.64 -12.55 7.15
N GLY A 197 -5.28 -12.92 8.24
CA GLY A 197 -5.76 -14.29 8.48
C GLY A 197 -7.04 -14.60 7.72
N VAL A 198 -7.02 -15.67 6.91
CA VAL A 198 -8.21 -16.17 6.21
C VAL A 198 -8.41 -17.65 6.56
N SER A 199 -9.62 -18.03 6.95
CA SER A 199 -9.96 -19.42 7.31
C SER A 199 -10.25 -20.30 6.10
N SER A 200 -10.94 -19.76 5.11
CA SER A 200 -11.36 -20.45 3.88
C SER A 200 -11.56 -19.43 2.75
N PHE A 201 -11.59 -19.88 1.50
CA PHE A 201 -12.05 -19.01 0.41
C PHE A 201 -13.58 -19.01 0.35
N PRO A 202 -14.22 -17.96 -0.21
CA PRO A 202 -15.68 -17.84 -0.20
C PRO A 202 -16.43 -19.05 -0.76
N ASP A 203 -15.88 -19.67 -1.81
CA ASP A 203 -16.52 -20.76 -2.55
C ASP A 203 -15.71 -22.07 -2.55
N SER A 204 -14.57 -22.12 -1.84
CA SER A 204 -13.70 -23.31 -1.85
C SER A 204 -12.78 -23.39 -0.63
N GLY A 205 -12.38 -24.62 -0.31
CA GLY A 205 -11.28 -24.90 0.59
C GLY A 205 -11.64 -24.88 2.07
N GLN A 206 -11.12 -25.87 2.79
CA GLN A 206 -11.25 -26.03 4.22
C GLN A 206 -9.93 -25.68 4.93
N PRO A 207 -9.97 -25.12 6.15
CA PRO A 207 -8.77 -24.89 6.93
C PRO A 207 -8.16 -26.24 7.35
N THR A 208 -6.83 -26.32 7.27
CA THR A 208 -6.04 -27.41 7.85
C THR A 208 -4.81 -26.84 8.55
N SER A 209 -4.33 -27.53 9.58
CA SER A 209 -3.16 -27.12 10.35
C SER A 209 -2.36 -28.31 10.86
N THR A 210 -1.11 -28.05 11.23
CA THR A 210 -0.19 -29.04 11.78
C THR A 210 0.60 -28.47 12.94
N GLU A 211 1.02 -29.34 13.87
CA GLU A 211 1.96 -29.03 14.95
C GLU A 211 3.39 -29.48 14.59
N HIS A 212 3.58 -30.09 13.41
CA HIS A 212 4.91 -30.48 12.94
C HIS A 212 5.75 -29.24 12.61
N ASN A 213 7.05 -29.38 12.84
CA ASN A 213 8.00 -28.34 12.47
C ASN A 213 8.12 -28.26 10.94
N ILE A 214 8.20 -27.05 10.40
CA ILE A 214 8.37 -26.79 8.97
C ILE A 214 9.80 -26.38 8.68
N SER A 215 10.48 -27.17 7.85
CA SER A 215 11.83 -26.91 7.37
C SER A 215 11.87 -25.88 6.22
N GLN A 216 13.07 -25.38 5.88
CA GLN A 216 13.28 -24.34 4.86
C GLN A 216 12.60 -22.99 5.17
N THR A 217 12.36 -22.71 6.44
CA THR A 217 11.77 -21.46 6.93
C THR A 217 12.85 -20.54 7.50
N SER A 218 12.60 -19.23 7.51
CA SER A 218 13.53 -18.23 8.07
C SER A 218 14.96 -18.30 7.52
N ILE A 219 15.10 -18.58 6.22
CA ILE A 219 16.38 -18.65 5.51
C ILE A 219 16.58 -17.45 4.59
N SER A 220 17.83 -17.02 4.40
CA SER A 220 18.18 -16.03 3.37
C SER A 220 17.83 -16.58 1.98
N PRO A 221 17.35 -15.73 1.04
CA PRO A 221 17.27 -14.28 1.13
C PRO A 221 15.97 -13.74 1.73
N ASN A 222 15.00 -14.58 2.10
CA ASN A 222 13.72 -14.10 2.61
C ASN A 222 13.26 -14.89 3.84
N PHE A 223 13.28 -14.21 4.98
CA PHE A 223 13.09 -14.81 6.29
C PHE A 223 11.60 -14.94 6.66
N TYR A 224 10.89 -15.88 6.04
CA TYR A 224 9.49 -16.18 6.40
C TYR A 224 9.41 -17.00 7.70
N PRO A 225 8.52 -16.65 8.65
CA PRO A 225 8.40 -17.39 9.89
C PRO A 225 7.81 -18.78 9.67
N GLU A 226 8.16 -19.73 10.55
CA GLU A 226 7.72 -21.12 10.46
C GLU A 226 6.20 -21.26 10.61
N ASN A 227 5.62 -20.56 11.58
CA ASN A 227 4.19 -20.62 11.89
C ASN A 227 3.30 -20.24 10.69
N LEU A 228 3.82 -19.46 9.72
CA LEU A 228 3.12 -19.14 8.47
C LEU A 228 2.78 -20.40 7.67
N TYR A 229 3.65 -21.42 7.71
CA TYR A 229 3.51 -22.66 6.94
C TYR A 229 2.84 -23.79 7.73
N GLN A 230 2.45 -23.55 8.98
CA GLN A 230 1.76 -24.54 9.82
C GLN A 230 0.24 -24.57 9.61
N SER A 231 -0.31 -23.60 8.89
CA SER A 231 -1.71 -23.59 8.46
C SER A 231 -1.80 -23.52 6.93
N ALA A 232 -2.89 -24.07 6.38
CA ALA A 232 -3.20 -23.98 4.97
C ALA A 232 -4.71 -24.03 4.73
N ILE A 233 -5.13 -23.66 3.52
CA ILE A 233 -6.43 -24.03 2.95
C ILE A 233 -6.21 -25.19 1.99
N ILE A 234 -7.03 -26.23 2.12
CA ILE A 234 -6.99 -27.45 1.28
C ILE A 234 -8.34 -27.68 0.61
N GLY A 235 -8.34 -28.11 -0.66
CA GLY A 235 -9.55 -28.57 -1.35
C GLY A 235 -10.11 -29.87 -0.75
N ASP A 236 -11.38 -30.16 -1.01
CA ASP A 236 -12.04 -31.40 -0.59
C ASP A 236 -12.50 -32.24 -1.78
N ASP A 237 -13.14 -33.39 -1.53
CA ASP A 237 -13.57 -34.29 -2.60
C ASP A 237 -14.68 -33.71 -3.50
N GLU A 238 -15.43 -32.71 -3.02
CA GLU A 238 -16.49 -32.04 -3.77
C GLU A 238 -15.93 -30.84 -4.57
N GLN A 239 -15.00 -30.10 -3.97
CA GLN A 239 -14.29 -28.95 -4.52
C GLN A 239 -12.78 -29.10 -4.30
N PRO A 240 -12.09 -29.89 -5.14
CA PRO A 240 -10.65 -30.14 -4.98
C PRO A 240 -9.79 -28.95 -5.41
N ASP A 241 -10.32 -28.12 -6.30
CA ASP A 241 -9.69 -26.89 -6.78
C ASP A 241 -9.89 -25.74 -5.78
N LEU A 242 -8.93 -24.83 -5.74
CA LEU A 242 -9.03 -23.61 -4.95
C LEU A 242 -9.05 -22.39 -5.87
N SER A 243 -9.88 -21.41 -5.56
CA SER A 243 -9.94 -20.15 -6.31
C SER A 243 -10.04 -18.96 -5.39
N PHE A 244 -9.18 -17.97 -5.64
CA PHE A 244 -9.16 -16.69 -4.94
C PHE A 244 -9.26 -15.56 -5.97
N GLN A 245 -10.08 -14.55 -5.67
CA GLN A 245 -10.25 -13.37 -6.50
C GLN A 245 -10.03 -12.12 -5.66
N MET A 246 -9.38 -11.11 -6.25
CA MET A 246 -9.25 -9.80 -5.65
C MET A 246 -9.40 -8.69 -6.70
N GLU A 247 -9.89 -7.54 -6.27
CA GLU A 247 -9.95 -6.35 -7.10
C GLU A 247 -8.54 -5.79 -7.33
N VAL A 248 -8.28 -5.37 -8.56
CA VAL A 248 -7.02 -4.79 -9.01
C VAL A 248 -7.26 -3.64 -9.99
N ASP A 249 -6.27 -2.77 -10.14
CA ASP A 249 -6.31 -1.72 -11.14
C ASP A 249 -5.87 -2.28 -12.51
N PRO A 250 -6.62 -2.00 -13.59
CA PRO A 250 -6.33 -2.54 -14.92
C PRO A 250 -5.06 -1.91 -15.52
N ASN A 251 -4.40 -2.66 -16.40
CA ASN A 251 -3.14 -2.28 -17.07
C ASN A 251 -1.97 -2.02 -16.10
N LYS A 252 -2.03 -2.64 -14.92
CA LYS A 252 -0.94 -2.67 -13.94
C LYS A 252 -0.33 -4.07 -13.89
N LYS A 253 0.93 -4.14 -13.50
CA LYS A 253 1.64 -5.40 -13.30
C LYS A 253 1.57 -5.80 -11.84
N TYR A 254 1.24 -7.06 -11.60
CA TYR A 254 1.15 -7.64 -10.27
C TYR A 254 2.13 -8.80 -10.14
N SER A 255 3.01 -8.75 -9.13
CA SER A 255 3.86 -9.86 -8.73
C SER A 255 3.13 -10.66 -7.66
N VAL A 256 2.82 -11.92 -7.95
CA VAL A 256 2.12 -12.84 -7.06
C VAL A 256 3.12 -13.86 -6.51
N TRP A 257 3.11 -14.05 -5.20
CA TRP A 257 3.94 -14.99 -4.47
C TRP A 257 3.06 -16.01 -3.76
N PHE A 258 3.42 -17.28 -3.92
CA PHE A 258 2.70 -18.43 -3.39
C PHE A 258 3.58 -19.12 -2.35
N HIS A 259 3.07 -19.22 -1.13
CA HIS A 259 3.70 -19.92 -0.03
C HIS A 259 3.06 -21.29 0.13
N LEU A 260 3.86 -22.32 -0.04
CA LEU A 260 3.41 -23.71 -0.11
C LEU A 260 4.23 -24.56 0.87
N SER A 261 3.56 -25.51 1.52
CA SER A 261 4.16 -26.55 2.35
C SER A 261 3.17 -27.71 2.38
N GLU A 262 3.65 -28.93 2.12
CA GLU A 262 2.82 -30.12 2.26
C GLU A 262 2.72 -30.49 3.73
N ILE A 263 1.59 -30.13 4.35
CA ILE A 263 1.33 -30.35 5.77
C ILE A 263 0.29 -31.45 6.04
N ASP A 264 -0.35 -31.99 5.00
CA ASP A 264 -1.29 -33.10 5.13
C ASP A 264 -0.53 -34.41 5.36
N SER A 265 -0.75 -35.02 6.53
CA SER A 265 -0.08 -36.26 6.93
C SER A 265 -0.43 -37.46 6.04
N LYS A 266 -1.50 -37.37 5.24
CA LYS A 266 -1.87 -38.39 4.24
C LYS A 266 -0.95 -38.36 3.02
N ILE A 267 -0.32 -37.21 2.74
CA ILE A 267 0.55 -37.01 1.58
C ILE A 267 2.01 -37.11 2.02
N THR A 268 2.63 -38.24 1.68
CA THR A 268 3.94 -38.65 2.19
C THR A 268 5.01 -38.81 1.11
N GLY A 269 4.65 -38.71 -0.16
CA GLY A 269 5.58 -38.93 -1.26
C GLY A 269 5.28 -38.09 -2.51
N GLU A 270 6.32 -37.96 -3.34
CA GLU A 270 6.23 -37.27 -4.64
C GLU A 270 5.13 -37.87 -5.53
N GLY A 271 4.50 -37.01 -6.33
CA GLY A 271 3.44 -37.38 -7.27
C GLY A 271 2.07 -37.63 -6.65
N GLN A 272 1.94 -37.68 -5.33
CA GLN A 272 0.65 -37.89 -4.65
C GLN A 272 -0.25 -36.65 -4.72
N ARG A 273 0.32 -35.44 -4.56
CA ARG A 273 -0.39 -34.18 -4.77
C ARG A 273 0.24 -33.40 -5.91
N VAL A 274 -0.52 -33.20 -6.98
CA VAL A 274 -0.08 -32.45 -8.16
C VAL A 274 -1.20 -31.56 -8.66
N PHE A 275 -0.92 -30.26 -8.79
CA PHE A 275 -1.86 -29.27 -9.30
C PHE A 275 -1.14 -28.20 -10.13
N ASP A 276 -1.90 -27.51 -10.96
CA ASP A 276 -1.45 -26.35 -11.72
C ASP A 276 -1.82 -25.06 -10.96
N ILE A 277 -1.01 -24.03 -11.10
CA ILE A 277 -1.30 -22.68 -10.61
C ILE A 277 -1.55 -21.79 -11.81
N LEU A 278 -2.74 -21.19 -11.86
CA LEU A 278 -3.19 -20.33 -12.94
C LEU A 278 -3.40 -18.90 -12.43
N LEU A 279 -3.00 -17.94 -13.25
CA LEU A 279 -3.25 -16.51 -13.06
C LEU A 279 -4.11 -16.03 -14.22
N ASN A 280 -5.32 -15.53 -13.92
CA ASN A 280 -6.30 -15.10 -14.93
C ASN A 280 -6.63 -16.17 -15.99
N GLY A 281 -6.55 -17.45 -15.61
CA GLY A 281 -6.81 -18.58 -16.50
C GLY A 281 -5.60 -19.09 -17.29
N ASP A 282 -4.49 -18.37 -17.28
CA ASP A 282 -3.22 -18.79 -17.90
C ASP A 282 -2.38 -19.58 -16.90
N ILE A 283 -1.77 -20.69 -17.34
CA ILE A 283 -0.93 -21.54 -16.49
C ILE A 283 0.38 -20.80 -16.17
N ALA A 284 0.55 -20.42 -14.91
CA ALA A 284 1.80 -19.83 -14.41
C ALA A 284 2.80 -20.92 -13.98
N PHE A 285 2.30 -21.99 -13.36
CA PHE A 285 3.09 -23.16 -12.99
C PHE A 285 2.31 -24.44 -13.28
N GLU A 286 2.91 -25.32 -14.08
CA GLU A 286 2.31 -26.61 -14.43
C GLU A 286 2.86 -27.73 -13.54
N ASN A 287 2.01 -28.70 -13.20
CA ASN A 287 2.37 -29.93 -12.48
C ASN A 287 3.19 -29.66 -11.20
N VAL A 288 2.74 -28.72 -10.37
CA VAL A 288 3.36 -28.38 -9.09
C VAL A 288 3.19 -29.55 -8.13
N ASP A 289 4.34 -30.07 -7.69
CA ASP A 289 4.46 -31.08 -6.64
C ASP A 289 5.33 -30.45 -5.55
N ILE A 290 4.71 -30.21 -4.38
CA ILE A 290 5.34 -29.49 -3.28
C ILE A 290 6.47 -30.32 -2.68
N ILE A 291 6.24 -31.62 -2.42
CA ILE A 291 7.25 -32.51 -1.82
C ILE A 291 8.50 -32.55 -2.70
N ARG A 292 8.33 -32.76 -4.01
CA ARG A 292 9.45 -32.82 -4.97
C ARG A 292 10.23 -31.50 -5.05
N LYS A 293 9.53 -30.36 -5.02
CA LYS A 293 10.16 -29.03 -5.14
C LYS A 293 10.79 -28.54 -3.84
N ALA A 294 10.17 -28.83 -2.70
CA ALA A 294 10.64 -28.41 -1.37
C ALA A 294 11.70 -29.39 -0.80
N GLY A 295 11.77 -30.61 -1.33
CA GLY A 295 12.70 -31.65 -0.87
C GLY A 295 12.16 -32.54 0.26
N GLY A 296 10.86 -32.50 0.54
CA GLY A 296 10.19 -33.31 1.56
C GLY A 296 8.82 -32.77 1.97
N SER A 297 8.07 -33.57 2.74
CA SER A 297 6.90 -33.08 3.49
C SER A 297 7.34 -32.12 4.60
N TYR A 298 6.46 -31.22 5.03
CA TYR A 298 6.77 -30.21 6.06
C TYR A 298 8.00 -29.37 5.70
N ALA A 299 8.10 -28.96 4.43
CA ALA A 299 9.14 -28.09 3.92
C ALA A 299 8.51 -26.92 3.15
N ALA A 300 8.93 -25.71 3.47
CA ALA A 300 8.45 -24.50 2.83
C ALA A 300 8.97 -24.37 1.40
N LEU A 301 8.09 -23.92 0.51
CA LEU A 301 8.36 -23.61 -0.89
C LEU A 301 7.72 -22.27 -1.23
N VAL A 302 8.48 -21.43 -1.91
CA VAL A 302 7.99 -20.14 -2.41
C VAL A 302 8.09 -20.12 -3.92
N LEU A 303 6.97 -19.88 -4.60
CA LEU A 303 6.90 -19.68 -6.04
C LEU A 303 6.42 -18.26 -6.32
N ASN A 304 6.90 -17.63 -7.39
CA ASN A 304 6.43 -16.29 -7.77
C ASN A 304 6.31 -16.11 -9.28
N SER A 305 5.31 -15.35 -9.70
CA SER A 305 5.09 -15.00 -11.09
C SER A 305 4.55 -13.57 -11.21
N THR A 306 4.84 -12.89 -12.31
CA THR A 306 4.33 -11.55 -12.60
C THR A 306 3.33 -11.61 -13.74
N VAL A 307 2.15 -11.03 -13.53
CA VAL A 307 1.06 -10.97 -14.51
C VAL A 307 0.63 -9.51 -14.72
N GLU A 308 0.21 -9.19 -15.94
CA GLU A 308 -0.42 -7.90 -16.23
C GLU A 308 -1.94 -8.05 -16.09
N ALA A 309 -2.56 -7.21 -15.27
CA ALA A 309 -4.00 -7.22 -15.07
C ALA A 309 -4.70 -6.63 -16.31
N SER A 310 -5.36 -7.48 -17.09
CA SER A 310 -6.17 -7.06 -18.25
C SER A 310 -7.51 -6.43 -17.85
N GLY A 311 -8.01 -6.78 -16.66
CA GLY A 311 -9.28 -6.31 -16.11
C GLY A 311 -9.14 -5.77 -14.69
N ARG A 312 -10.26 -5.68 -13.99
CA ARG A 312 -10.34 -5.21 -12.59
C ARG A 312 -10.29 -6.32 -11.55
N ILE A 313 -10.19 -7.57 -11.98
CA ILE A 313 -10.16 -8.73 -11.10
C ILE A 313 -8.94 -9.56 -11.46
N LEU A 314 -8.14 -9.89 -10.45
CA LEU A 314 -7.08 -10.88 -10.54
C LEU A 314 -7.63 -12.18 -9.97
N THR A 315 -7.67 -13.23 -10.79
CA THR A 315 -8.10 -14.57 -10.40
C THR A 315 -6.89 -15.48 -10.26
N ILE A 316 -6.73 -16.05 -9.08
CA ILE A 316 -5.72 -17.06 -8.75
C ILE A 316 -6.45 -18.39 -8.61
N THR A 317 -6.08 -19.38 -9.42
CA THR A 317 -6.71 -20.70 -9.39
C THR A 317 -5.65 -21.78 -9.20
N PHE A 318 -5.89 -22.69 -8.27
CA PHE A 318 -5.11 -23.90 -8.06
C PHE A 318 -5.93 -25.08 -8.59
N ARG A 319 -5.60 -25.54 -9.80
CA ARG A 319 -6.37 -26.56 -10.52
C ARG A 319 -5.73 -27.93 -10.34
N THR A 320 -6.49 -28.87 -9.83
CA THR A 320 -6.05 -30.22 -9.56
C THR A 320 -6.27 -31.16 -10.73
N LYS A 321 -5.56 -32.29 -10.73
CA LYS A 321 -5.92 -33.47 -11.52
C LYS A 321 -6.93 -34.32 -10.74
N PRO A 322 -7.77 -35.13 -11.42
CA PRO A 322 -8.74 -36.00 -10.74
C PRO A 322 -8.09 -36.88 -9.66
N GLY A 323 -8.66 -36.86 -8.45
CA GLY A 323 -8.16 -37.63 -7.30
C GLY A 323 -7.05 -36.95 -6.49
N SER A 324 -6.81 -35.66 -6.70
CA SER A 324 -5.90 -34.83 -5.91
C SER A 324 -6.63 -33.60 -5.35
N HIS A 325 -6.01 -32.90 -4.40
CA HIS A 325 -6.55 -31.68 -3.80
C HIS A 325 -5.51 -30.57 -3.83
N ALA A 326 -5.90 -29.33 -4.10
CA ALA A 326 -4.99 -28.19 -4.02
C ALA A 326 -4.75 -27.80 -2.56
N ILE A 327 -3.59 -27.22 -2.27
CA ILE A 327 -3.24 -26.71 -0.93
C ILE A 327 -2.44 -25.42 -1.06
N ILE A 328 -2.71 -24.44 -0.18
CA ILE A 328 -2.00 -23.16 -0.13
C ILE A 328 -1.88 -22.65 1.30
N ASN A 329 -0.68 -22.20 1.70
CA ASN A 329 -0.41 -21.73 3.06
C ASN A 329 -0.51 -20.21 3.18
N ALA A 330 -0.02 -19.47 2.19
CA ALA A 330 -0.14 -18.01 2.17
C ALA A 330 0.01 -17.46 0.74
N ILE A 331 -0.47 -16.23 0.53
CA ILE A 331 -0.39 -15.51 -0.75
C ILE A 331 0.06 -14.07 -0.49
N GLU A 332 1.02 -13.58 -1.27
CA GLU A 332 1.36 -12.17 -1.36
C GLU A 332 1.12 -11.66 -2.78
N VAL A 333 0.57 -10.46 -2.90
CA VAL A 333 0.33 -9.79 -4.18
C VAL A 333 0.87 -8.37 -4.08
N PHE A 334 1.78 -8.02 -4.98
CA PHE A 334 2.39 -6.70 -5.07
C PHE A 334 2.03 -6.01 -6.38
N GLU A 335 1.62 -4.75 -6.33
CA GLU A 335 1.62 -3.88 -7.52
C GLU A 335 3.05 -3.45 -7.84
N VAL A 336 3.48 -3.67 -9.08
CA VAL A 336 4.80 -3.27 -9.59
C VAL A 336 4.69 -1.87 -10.18
N ILE A 337 5.24 -0.89 -9.48
CA ILE A 337 5.21 0.52 -9.85
C ILE A 337 6.60 0.93 -10.36
N VAL A 338 6.66 1.46 -11.59
CA VAL A 338 7.90 2.03 -12.13
C VAL A 338 8.13 3.38 -11.46
N ALA A 339 9.27 3.55 -10.79
CA ALA A 339 9.58 4.80 -10.12
C ALA A 339 9.83 5.90 -11.14
N GLU A 340 9.24 7.07 -10.90
CA GLU A 340 9.47 8.26 -11.69
C GLU A 340 10.88 8.77 -11.43
N SER A 341 11.67 8.96 -12.48
CA SER A 341 13.00 9.54 -12.34
C SER A 341 12.87 11.00 -11.91
N ARG A 342 13.57 11.39 -10.84
CA ARG A 342 13.78 12.81 -10.53
C ARG A 342 14.46 13.47 -11.73
N THR A 343 13.73 14.31 -12.46
CA THR A 343 14.39 15.29 -13.31
C THR A 343 15.18 16.21 -12.39
N LEU A 344 16.51 16.15 -12.47
CA LEU A 344 17.34 17.19 -11.89
C LEU A 344 16.86 18.51 -12.51
N ALA A 345 16.30 19.38 -11.68
CA ALA A 345 16.14 20.78 -12.03
C ALA A 345 17.55 21.37 -12.16
N LYS A 346 18.22 21.10 -13.29
CA LYS A 346 19.31 21.96 -13.72
C LYS A 346 18.64 23.29 -14.02
N GLU A 347 18.83 24.21 -13.09
CA GLU A 347 18.46 25.61 -13.18
C GLU A 347 18.73 26.11 -14.60
N GLY A 348 17.66 26.30 -15.37
CA GLY A 348 17.69 27.13 -16.56
C GLY A 348 17.77 28.57 -16.10
N ILE A 349 18.93 29.03 -15.63
CA ILE A 349 19.24 30.46 -15.59
C ILE A 349 19.42 30.88 -17.04
N CYS A 350 18.30 31.19 -17.71
CA CYS A 350 18.33 31.99 -18.91
C CYS A 350 18.70 33.41 -18.48
N ASN A 351 19.98 33.78 -18.60
CA ASN A 351 20.38 35.17 -18.50
C ASN A 351 19.61 35.97 -19.55
N ALA A 352 18.86 36.97 -19.09
CA ALA A 352 18.19 37.94 -19.96
C ALA A 352 19.25 38.82 -20.64
N GLY A 353 19.75 38.36 -21.79
CA GLY A 353 20.70 39.09 -22.61
C GLY A 353 21.08 38.26 -23.83
N HIS A 354 20.46 38.57 -24.97
CA HIS A 354 20.58 37.93 -26.28
C HIS A 354 19.83 36.60 -26.51
N MET A 355 18.67 36.73 -27.16
CA MET A 355 18.07 35.68 -27.99
C MET A 355 19.05 35.31 -29.12
N THR A 356 19.71 34.15 -29.03
CA THR A 356 20.03 33.30 -30.20
C THR A 356 20.52 31.92 -29.77
N SER A 357 19.80 30.89 -30.22
CA SER A 357 20.16 29.45 -30.26
C SER A 357 20.23 28.65 -28.95
N CYS A 358 19.14 27.94 -28.64
CA CYS A 358 19.21 26.67 -27.90
C CYS A 358 19.13 25.52 -28.93
N SER A 359 20.26 24.90 -29.23
CA SER A 359 20.30 23.66 -30.03
C SER A 359 20.14 22.44 -29.12
N ASN A 360 19.07 21.68 -29.38
CA ASN A 360 18.84 20.26 -29.13
C ASN A 360 19.85 19.47 -28.27
N LEU A 361 19.38 18.93 -27.14
CA LEU A 361 19.84 17.63 -26.63
C LEU A 361 18.72 16.61 -26.83
N VAL A 362 18.75 15.92 -27.98
CA VAL A 362 17.92 14.75 -28.24
C VAL A 362 18.52 13.58 -27.46
N LEU A 363 17.85 13.11 -26.41
CA LEU A 363 18.15 11.82 -25.80
C LEU A 363 17.52 10.72 -26.67
N THR A 364 18.36 10.04 -27.43
CA THR A 364 17.98 8.85 -28.18
C THR A 364 17.78 7.66 -27.24
N TYR A 365 16.53 7.25 -27.03
CA TYR A 365 16.17 5.85 -26.80
C TYR A 365 15.16 5.43 -27.87
N ARG A 366 15.40 4.29 -28.51
CA ARG A 366 14.59 3.77 -29.63
C ARG A 366 13.17 3.39 -29.19
N PRO A 367 12.17 3.52 -30.08
CA PRO A 367 10.78 3.63 -29.71
C PRO A 367 10.08 2.26 -29.67
N TRP A 368 9.34 1.99 -28.60
CA TRP A 368 8.04 1.35 -28.70
C TRP A 368 7.01 2.43 -28.36
N SER A 369 6.07 2.62 -29.27
CA SER A 369 5.13 3.72 -29.36
C SER A 369 4.39 4.01 -28.04
N LEU A 370 4.70 5.16 -27.44
CA LEU A 370 3.80 5.85 -26.51
C LEU A 370 3.40 7.16 -27.17
N VAL A 371 2.13 7.21 -27.59
CA VAL A 371 1.42 8.47 -27.81
C VAL A 371 1.43 9.18 -26.46
N ALA A 372 2.14 10.30 -26.37
CA ALA A 372 2.07 11.17 -25.21
C ALA A 372 0.63 11.68 -25.08
N ARG A 373 -0.14 11.09 -24.17
CA ARG A 373 -1.33 11.75 -23.63
C ARG A 373 -0.82 12.75 -22.60
N GLU A 374 -0.87 14.02 -22.97
CA GLU A 374 -0.70 15.14 -22.04
C GLU A 374 -1.65 14.96 -20.85
N ALA A 375 -1.12 15.11 -19.63
CA ALA A 375 -1.88 15.11 -18.40
C ALA A 375 -2.81 16.35 -18.37
N PRO A 376 -4.14 16.19 -18.30
CA PRO A 376 -5.07 17.32 -18.31
C PRO A 376 -5.30 17.83 -16.89
N TYR A 377 -4.32 18.49 -16.27
CA TYR A 377 -4.58 19.27 -15.06
C TYR A 377 -3.67 20.51 -14.93
N ALA A 378 -3.44 21.22 -16.04
CA ALA A 378 -2.84 22.54 -15.96
C ALA A 378 -3.39 23.46 -17.06
N LYS A 379 -4.63 23.92 -16.91
CA LYS A 379 -5.08 25.16 -17.56
C LYS A 379 -5.70 26.08 -16.51
N SER A 380 -4.90 27.06 -16.10
CA SER A 380 -5.36 28.24 -15.38
C SER A 380 -6.41 28.98 -16.19
N ARG A 381 -7.61 29.13 -15.63
CA ARG A 381 -8.61 30.12 -16.08
C ARG A 381 -8.04 31.52 -15.87
N THR A 382 -7.83 32.26 -16.94
CA THR A 382 -7.83 33.73 -16.89
C THR A 382 -8.71 34.30 -18.01
N GLN A 383 -9.38 35.39 -17.64
CA GLN A 383 -10.19 36.33 -18.43
C GLN A 383 -11.65 35.96 -18.75
N PHE A 384 -12.57 36.61 -18.03
CA PHE A 384 -13.48 37.59 -18.61
C PHE A 384 -13.83 38.64 -17.54
N GLY A 385 -13.29 39.85 -17.69
CA GLY A 385 -13.80 41.03 -17.01
C GLY A 385 -15.06 41.53 -17.72
N ARG A 386 -16.08 41.93 -16.95
CA ARG A 386 -17.11 42.86 -17.41
C ARG A 386 -17.44 43.83 -16.31
N ASP A 387 -17.48 45.08 -16.73
CA ASP A 387 -17.60 46.31 -15.97
C ASP A 387 -18.89 46.41 -15.15
N VAL A 388 -18.74 46.99 -13.95
CA VAL A 388 -19.83 47.51 -13.13
C VAL A 388 -20.14 48.91 -13.63
N GLN A 389 -21.35 49.13 -14.18
CA GLN A 389 -21.92 50.46 -14.32
C GLN A 389 -23.10 50.65 -13.37
N MET A 390 -22.96 51.65 -12.50
CA MET A 390 -24.00 52.16 -11.62
C MET A 390 -25.03 52.97 -12.39
N THR A 391 -26.32 52.71 -12.16
CA THR A 391 -27.39 53.66 -12.46
C THR A 391 -28.29 53.85 -11.24
N LYS A 392 -28.18 55.06 -10.69
CA LYS A 392 -29.06 55.69 -9.69
C LYS A 392 -30.38 56.05 -10.38
N HIS A 393 -31.53 55.62 -9.89
CA HIS A 393 -32.81 56.29 -10.20
C HIS A 393 -33.75 56.39 -9.00
N TYR A 394 -34.51 57.49 -9.08
CA TYR A 394 -35.16 58.27 -8.04
C TYR A 394 -36.58 57.74 -7.75
N ARG A 395 -37.05 57.88 -6.50
CA ARG A 395 -38.44 57.65 -6.06
C ARG A 395 -39.40 58.66 -6.70
N PRO A 396 -40.72 58.39 -6.82
CA PRO A 396 -41.65 58.92 -5.79
C PRO A 396 -43.00 58.20 -5.53
N HIS A 397 -43.56 58.48 -4.32
CA HIS A 397 -44.97 58.59 -3.85
C HIS A 397 -45.91 57.34 -3.84
N GLU A 398 -46.35 56.86 -2.65
CA GLU A 398 -47.65 57.08 -1.93
C GLU A 398 -48.63 55.90 -2.16
N ALA A 399 -49.47 55.36 -1.26
CA ALA A 399 -50.01 55.76 0.05
C ALA A 399 -50.56 54.54 0.86
N ARG A 400 -50.69 54.72 2.19
CA ARG A 400 -51.76 54.27 3.12
C ARG A 400 -52.24 52.78 3.15
N ASN A 401 -52.11 52.08 4.29
CA ASN A 401 -53.10 52.05 5.40
C ASN A 401 -52.82 50.94 6.45
N ASN A 402 -52.86 51.38 7.72
CA ASN A 402 -53.41 50.79 8.96
C ASN A 402 -53.31 49.30 9.36
N ALA A 403 -52.84 49.15 10.62
CA ALA A 403 -53.31 48.29 11.72
C ALA A 403 -53.06 46.76 11.58
N GLU A 404 -52.67 45.99 12.60
CA GLU A 404 -52.96 46.05 14.04
C GLU A 404 -51.78 45.54 14.89
N SER A 405 -51.74 46.06 16.12
CA SER A 405 -50.94 45.63 17.27
C SER A 405 -51.64 44.48 18.00
N GLY A 406 -50.87 43.53 18.56
CA GLY A 406 -51.44 42.51 19.45
C GLY A 406 -50.39 41.56 20.04
N SER A 407 -49.64 42.05 21.02
CA SER A 407 -48.81 41.28 21.94
C SER A 407 -49.62 40.22 22.70
N ASN A 408 -49.03 39.06 23.03
CA ASN A 408 -49.27 38.42 24.33
C ASN A 408 -48.10 37.56 24.79
N LEU A 409 -47.83 37.69 26.10
CA LEU A 409 -46.75 37.13 26.88
C LEU A 409 -47.02 35.69 27.36
N LEU A 410 -45.92 34.97 27.59
CA LEU A 410 -45.60 34.04 28.70
C LEU A 410 -46.69 33.06 29.20
N SER A 411 -46.38 31.76 29.09
CA SER A 411 -46.12 30.88 30.24
C SER A 411 -45.27 29.70 29.83
#